data_AF-A0A844F856-F1
#
_entry.id   AF-A0A844F856-F1
#
_cell.length_a   1.000
_cell.length_b   1.000
_cell.length_c   1.000
_cell.angle_alpha   90.00
_cell.angle_beta   90.00
_cell.angle_gamma   90.00
#
_symmetry.space_group_name_H-M   'P 1'
#
loop_
_entity.id
_entity.type
_entity.pdbx_description
1 polymer ?
#
loop_
_entity_poly.entity_id
_entity_poly.type
_entity_poly.pdbx_seq_one_letter_code
_entity_poly.pdbx_strand_id
1 'polypeptide(L)' 'MKVIGTEQEIEWIKEALQNNCEGCPLSALCAGAAKKDSEQYGKVKQTCKEFLGEHIVFITENNI' A
#
# COMPACT_ATOMS: atom_id res chain seq x y z
N MET A 1 -5.86 6.56 3.26
CA MET A 1 -4.78 7.20 4.06
C MET A 1 -4.15 8.31 3.22
N LYS A 2 -3.65 9.40 3.81
CA LYS A 2 -2.93 10.46 3.07
C LYS A 2 -1.50 10.55 3.59
N VAL A 3 -0.54 10.55 2.68
CA VAL A 3 0.88 10.77 2.96
C VAL A 3 1.27 12.07 2.28
N ILE A 4 1.76 13.02 3.06
CA ILE A 4 2.25 14.31 2.58
C ILE A 4 3.75 14.34 2.86
N GLY A 5 4.53 14.72 1.88
CA GLY A 5 5.98 14.85 2.02
C GLY A 5 6.63 15.28 0.72
N THR A 6 7.94 15.35 0.73
CA THR A 6 8.77 15.58 -0.46
C THR A 6 8.70 14.39 -1.43
N GLU A 7 9.15 14.59 -2.68
CA GLU A 7 9.23 13.49 -3.66
C GLU A 7 10.09 12.33 -3.14
N GLN A 8 11.19 12.64 -2.46
CA GLN A 8 12.11 11.65 -1.89
C GLN A 8 11.46 10.85 -0.76
N GLU A 9 10.72 11.51 0.13
CA GLU A 9 10.00 10.82 1.21
C GLU A 9 8.87 9.94 0.68
N ILE A 10 8.15 10.41 -0.34
CA ILE A 10 7.09 9.63 -0.99
C ILE A 10 7.67 8.41 -1.69
N GLU A 11 8.78 8.55 -2.40
CA GLU A 11 9.48 7.44 -3.04
C GLU A 11 9.97 6.43 -2.01
N TRP A 12 10.61 6.91 -0.94
CA TRP A 12 11.06 6.07 0.16
C TRP A 12 9.91 5.30 0.82
N ILE A 13 8.77 5.95 1.08
CA ILE A 13 7.59 5.30 1.66
C ILE A 13 7.05 4.23 0.70
N LYS A 14 6.99 4.52 -0.61
CA LYS A 14 6.55 3.54 -1.61
C LYS A 14 7.47 2.31 -1.66
N GLU A 15 8.77 2.49 -1.52
CA GLU A 15 9.73 1.38 -1.47
C GLU A 15 9.68 0.61 -0.15
N ALA A 16 9.58 1.30 0.98
CA ALA A 16 9.46 0.68 2.30
C ALA A 16 8.22 -0.22 2.37
N LEU A 17 7.08 0.27 1.86
CA LEU A 17 5.84 -0.49 1.76
C LEU A 17 5.93 -1.71 0.84
N GLN A 18 6.80 -1.68 -0.18
CA GLN A 18 7.03 -2.81 -1.08
C GLN A 18 7.91 -3.89 -0.46
N ASN A 19 8.91 -3.50 0.32
CA ASN A 19 9.94 -4.41 0.82
C ASN A 19 9.62 -4.99 2.19
N ASN A 20 8.93 -4.24 3.06
CA ASN A 20 8.51 -4.77 4.35
C ASN A 20 7.30 -3.99 4.88
N CYS A 21 6.14 -4.65 4.94
CA CYS A 21 4.89 -4.05 5.45
C CYS A 21 4.72 -4.33 6.96
N GLU A 22 5.83 -4.48 7.69
CA GLU A 22 5.85 -4.81 9.11
C GLU A 22 5.44 -3.57 9.93
N GLY A 23 4.34 -3.68 10.69
CA GLY A 23 3.77 -2.55 11.43
C GLY A 23 2.94 -1.56 10.57
N CYS A 24 2.73 -1.84 9.29
CA CYS A 24 1.86 -1.00 8.46
C CYS A 24 0.40 -1.14 8.91
N PRO A 25 -0.34 -0.02 9.08
CA PRO A 25 -1.77 -0.06 9.37
C PRO A 25 -2.60 -0.83 8.33
N LEU A 26 -2.09 -0.92 7.10
CA LEU A 26 -2.75 -1.58 5.98
C LEU A 26 -2.31 -3.04 5.79
N SER A 27 -1.38 -3.55 6.61
CA SER A 27 -0.90 -4.94 6.51
C SER A 27 -2.03 -5.96 6.72
N ALA A 28 -2.82 -5.81 7.77
CA ALA A 28 -3.97 -6.66 8.07
C ALA A 28 -5.08 -6.54 7.00
N LEU A 29 -5.27 -5.35 6.44
CA LEU A 29 -6.23 -5.12 5.37
C LEU A 29 -5.79 -5.78 4.07
N CYS A 30 -4.52 -5.66 3.69
CA CYS A 30 -3.98 -6.37 2.55
C CYS A 30 -4.09 -7.90 2.73
N ALA A 31 -3.66 -8.42 3.88
CA ALA A 31 -3.74 -9.85 4.16
C ALA A 31 -5.19 -10.37 4.08
N GLY A 32 -6.15 -9.59 4.60
CA GLY A 32 -7.57 -9.87 4.47
C GLY A 32 -8.07 -9.85 3.02
N ALA A 33 -7.63 -8.89 2.21
CA ALA A 33 -7.96 -8.80 0.79
C ALA A 33 -7.39 -10.00 0.01
N ALA A 34 -6.12 -10.32 0.20
CA ALA A 34 -5.48 -11.48 -0.43
C ALA A 34 -6.15 -12.81 -0.03
N LYS A 35 -6.55 -12.95 1.25
CA LYS A 35 -7.32 -14.10 1.72
C LYS A 35 -8.68 -14.20 1.02
N LYS A 36 -9.43 -13.10 0.95
CA LYS A 36 -10.73 -13.06 0.24
C LYS A 36 -10.58 -13.41 -1.24
N ASP A 37 -9.54 -12.90 -1.90
CA ASP A 37 -9.25 -13.23 -3.30
C ASP A 37 -9.00 -14.74 -3.47
N SER A 38 -8.19 -15.33 -2.59
CA SER A 38 -7.93 -16.76 -2.61
C SER A 38 -9.19 -17.60 -2.35
N GLU A 39 -10.04 -17.17 -1.42
CA GLU A 39 -11.30 -17.86 -1.10
C GLU A 39 -12.32 -17.76 -2.25
N GLN A 40 -12.39 -16.61 -2.91
CA GLN A 40 -13.40 -16.34 -3.94
C GLN A 40 -12.98 -16.81 -5.34
N TYR A 41 -11.69 -16.71 -5.68
CA TYR A 41 -11.18 -16.95 -7.03
C TYR A 41 -10.14 -18.08 -7.10
N GLY A 42 -9.78 -18.70 -5.97
CA GLY A 42 -8.75 -19.74 -5.90
C GLY A 42 -7.33 -19.22 -6.14
N LYS A 43 -7.14 -17.89 -6.21
CA LYS A 43 -5.85 -17.22 -6.40
C LYS A 43 -5.89 -15.80 -5.85
N VAL A 44 -4.76 -15.30 -5.38
CA VAL A 44 -4.59 -13.88 -5.05
C VAL A 44 -4.61 -13.09 -6.37
N LYS A 45 -5.54 -12.14 -6.51
CA LYS A 45 -5.63 -11.29 -7.72
C LYS A 45 -4.88 -9.99 -7.55
N GLN A 46 -4.86 -9.44 -6.34
CA GLN A 46 -4.17 -8.20 -6.03
C GLN A 46 -3.05 -8.43 -5.01
N THR A 47 -1.86 -7.95 -5.32
CA THR A 47 -0.73 -7.94 -4.39
C THR A 47 -0.88 -6.83 -3.35
N CYS A 48 -0.20 -6.92 -2.20
CA CYS A 48 -0.17 -5.80 -1.26
C CYS A 48 0.36 -4.52 -1.86
N LYS A 49 1.29 -4.60 -2.82
CA LYS A 49 1.80 -3.44 -3.54
C LYS A 49 0.67 -2.69 -4.27
N GLU A 50 -0.16 -3.42 -5.00
CA GLU A 50 -1.30 -2.86 -5.74
C GLU A 50 -2.37 -2.33 -4.79
N PHE A 51 -2.70 -3.09 -3.73
CA PHE A 51 -3.65 -2.66 -2.70
C PHE A 51 -3.22 -1.35 -2.03
N LEU A 52 -1.95 -1.23 -1.64
CA LEU A 52 -1.44 -0.03 -0.98
C LEU A 52 -1.47 1.19 -1.92
N GLY A 53 -1.19 1.00 -3.20
CA GLY A 53 -1.27 2.06 -4.22
C GLY A 53 -2.68 2.62 -4.41
N GLU A 54 -3.72 1.79 -4.26
CA GLU A 54 -5.12 2.23 -4.36
C GLU A 54 -5.64 2.88 -3.06
N HIS A 55 -5.08 2.50 -1.91
CA HIS A 55 -5.57 2.91 -0.59
C HIS A 55 -4.80 4.08 0.05
N ILE A 56 -3.65 4.47 -0.50
CA ILE A 56 -2.83 5.60 -0.05
C ILE A 56 -2.80 6.70 -1.11
N VAL A 57 -3.20 7.91 -0.71
CA VAL A 57 -3.04 9.12 -1.53
C VAL A 57 -1.73 9.80 -1.15
N PHE A 58 -0.80 9.90 -2.11
CA PHE A 58 0.48 10.60 -1.94
C PHE A 58 0.35 12.03 -2.47
N ILE A 59 0.70 13.02 -1.66
CA ILE A 59 0.64 14.44 -1.99
C ILE A 59 2.04 15.03 -1.80
N THR A 60 2.64 15.55 -2.87
CA THR A 60 3.93 16.23 -2.80
C THR A 60 3.78 17.63 -2.20
N GLU A 61 4.63 17.98 -1.23
CA GLU A 61 4.60 19.30 -0.58
C GLU A 61 4.81 20.48 -1.55
N ASN A 62 5.48 20.26 -2.68
CA ASN A 62 5.64 21.27 -3.73
C ASN A 62 4.34 21.62 -4.50
N ASN A 63 3.22 20.93 -4.23
CA ASN A 63 1.90 21.16 -4.83
C ASN A 63 0.87 21.71 -3.82
N ILE A 64 1.31 22.29 -2.70
CA ILE A 64 0.45 22.94 -1.69
C ILE A 64 0.52 24.46 -1.83
#